data_AF-A0A3B9F014-F1
#
_entry.id   AF-A0A3B9F014-F1
#
_cell.length_a   1.000
_cell.length_b   1.000
_cell.length_c   1.000
_cell.angle_alpha   90.00
_cell.angle_beta   90.00
_cell.angle_gamma   90.00
#
_symmetry.space_group_name_H-M   'P 1'
#
loop_
_entity.id
_entity.type
_entity.pdbx_description
1 polymer ?
#
loop_
_entity_poly.entity_id
_entity_poly.type
_entity_poly.pdbx_seq_one_letter_code
_entity_poly.pdbx_strand_id
1 'polypeptide(L)'
;MNIFKRLFTIGKAESHSALDKLEDPIKMTEQGIRDLKSDLDKALHALAEIKALSIRARNDMQTYSNKAEDYEQKAMLLLQQAQKGEMDATEADRLATEALTKKEENQKSHAQSKADKEKFDGNIATMESNIKRLKSQISQYENELRTLKARVKVGTATKNINKQMAQIDGSSTISMLERMKEKVAQEEALAESYGEIANESRSVDEEIDKA
;
A
#
# COMPACT_ATOMS: atom_id res chain seq x y z
N MET A 1 -16.95 -12.76 0.67
CA MET A 1 -17.68 -12.23 1.84
C MET A 1 -16.77 -11.28 2.60
N ASN A 2 -17.20 -10.01 2.73
CA ASN A 2 -16.38 -8.85 3.08
C ASN A 2 -15.78 -8.89 4.49
N ILE A 3 -14.45 -8.96 4.56
CA ILE A 3 -13.63 -8.65 5.74
C ILE A 3 -13.96 -7.22 6.24
N PHE A 4 -14.23 -6.30 5.31
CA PHE A 4 -14.66 -4.92 5.58
C PHE A 4 -16.00 -4.80 6.33
N LYS A 5 -16.97 -5.72 6.11
CA LYS A 5 -18.23 -5.73 6.88
C LYS A 5 -18.01 -6.20 8.32
N ARG A 6 -17.01 -7.05 8.57
CA ARG A 6 -16.69 -7.51 9.93
C ARG A 6 -16.01 -6.42 10.77
N LEU A 7 -15.16 -5.59 10.16
CA LEU A 7 -14.51 -4.47 10.85
C LEU A 7 -15.51 -3.45 11.42
N PHE A 8 -16.62 -3.19 10.71
CA PHE A 8 -17.63 -2.23 11.15
C PHE A 8 -18.54 -2.77 12.26
N THR A 9 -18.78 -4.09 12.28
CA THR A 9 -19.65 -4.73 13.29
C THR A 9 -18.97 -4.89 14.65
N ILE A 10 -17.64 -4.94 14.70
CA ILE A 10 -16.87 -5.12 15.95
C ILE A 10 -16.87 -3.84 16.81
N GLY A 11 -17.11 -2.66 16.23
CA GLY A 11 -17.17 -1.40 16.99
C GLY A 11 -18.43 -1.21 17.83
N LYS A 12 -19.39 -2.14 17.81
CA LYS A 12 -20.71 -2.00 18.48
C LYS A 12 -20.97 -3.00 19.60
N ALA A 13 -20.02 -3.87 19.94
CA ALA A 13 -20.15 -4.82 21.03
C ALA A 13 -19.23 -4.42 22.19
N GLU A 14 -19.83 -3.88 23.24
CA GLU A 14 -19.13 -3.43 24.43
C GLU A 14 -18.58 -4.58 25.30
N SER A 15 -17.45 -4.28 25.94
CA SER A 15 -17.04 -4.71 27.28
C SER A 15 -16.44 -6.12 27.50
N HIS A 16 -15.18 -6.08 27.95
CA HIS A 16 -14.61 -6.87 29.07
C HIS A 16 -13.67 -8.07 28.87
N SER A 17 -13.18 -8.42 27.67
CA SER A 17 -11.99 -9.34 27.60
C SER A 17 -11.11 -9.23 26.36
N ALA A 18 -11.20 -8.15 25.58
CA ALA A 18 -10.53 -8.04 24.29
C ALA A 18 -9.19 -7.28 24.32
N LEU A 19 -8.51 -7.14 25.47
CA LEU A 19 -7.29 -6.33 25.52
C LEU A 19 -6.14 -6.94 24.70
N ASP A 20 -6.06 -8.28 24.62
CA ASP A 20 -5.05 -8.99 23.82
C ASP A 20 -5.53 -9.42 22.41
N LYS A 21 -6.83 -9.25 22.10
CA LYS A 21 -7.39 -9.52 20.76
C LYS A 21 -7.61 -8.27 19.91
N LEU A 22 -7.39 -7.09 20.50
CA LEU A 22 -7.37 -5.79 19.83
C LEU A 22 -5.96 -5.36 19.40
N GLU A 23 -4.92 -6.15 19.68
CA GLU A 23 -3.67 -6.13 18.91
C GLU A 23 -3.96 -6.75 17.52
N ASP A 24 -4.11 -6.03 16.44
CA ASP A 24 -3.92 -4.62 16.21
C ASP A 24 -4.62 -4.37 14.87
N PRO A 25 -5.78 -3.68 14.80
CA PRO A 25 -6.41 -3.31 13.53
C PRO A 25 -5.39 -2.71 12.55
N ILE A 26 -4.37 -2.03 13.06
CA ILE A 26 -3.20 -1.56 12.32
C ILE A 26 -2.41 -2.73 11.70
N LYS A 27 -2.00 -3.74 12.46
CA LYS A 27 -1.28 -4.93 11.93
C LYS A 27 -2.14 -5.71 10.92
N MET A 28 -3.45 -5.79 11.15
CA MET A 28 -4.37 -6.42 10.18
C MET A 28 -4.46 -5.63 8.86
N THR A 29 -4.55 -4.29 8.93
CA THR A 29 -4.53 -3.43 7.75
C THR A 29 -3.17 -3.49 7.03
N GLU A 30 -2.05 -3.52 7.77
CA GLU A 30 -0.72 -3.75 7.20
C GLU A 30 -0.64 -5.06 6.44
N GLN A 31 -1.17 -6.14 7.03
CA GLN A 31 -1.20 -7.43 6.36
C GLN A 31 -2.07 -7.38 5.10
N GLY A 32 -3.26 -6.78 5.18
CA GLY A 32 -4.12 -6.60 4.00
C GLY A 32 -3.44 -5.80 2.89
N ILE A 33 -2.70 -4.74 3.21
CA ILE A 33 -1.92 -3.98 2.22
C ILE A 33 -0.78 -4.84 1.63
N ARG A 34 -0.10 -5.66 2.44
CA ARG A 34 0.92 -6.60 1.96
C ARG A 34 0.34 -7.63 1.01
N ASP A 35 -0.81 -8.20 1.33
CA ASP A 35 -1.51 -9.16 0.49
C ASP A 35 -1.94 -8.50 -0.84
N LEU A 36 -2.49 -7.28 -0.80
CA LEU A 36 -2.82 -6.52 -2.01
C LEU A 36 -1.59 -6.24 -2.90
N LYS A 37 -0.43 -5.97 -2.30
CA LYS A 37 0.83 -5.80 -3.05
C LYS A 37 1.30 -7.12 -3.67
N SER A 38 1.14 -8.24 -2.98
CA SER A 38 1.44 -9.58 -3.51
C SER A 38 0.53 -9.89 -4.70
N ASP A 39 -0.77 -9.60 -4.60
CA ASP A 39 -1.71 -9.81 -5.70
C ASP A 39 -1.48 -8.83 -6.86
N LEU A 40 -1.04 -7.60 -6.58
CA LEU A 40 -0.58 -6.67 -7.61
C LEU A 40 0.62 -7.24 -8.39
N ASP A 41 1.58 -7.83 -7.70
CA ASP A 41 2.75 -8.45 -8.32
C ASP A 41 2.35 -9.63 -9.23
N LYS A 42 1.47 -10.51 -8.76
CA LYS A 42 0.91 -11.59 -9.58
C LYS A 42 0.16 -11.05 -10.81
N ALA A 43 -0.61 -9.98 -10.65
CA ALA A 43 -1.33 -9.35 -11.74
C ALA A 43 -0.38 -8.75 -12.79
N LEU A 44 0.77 -8.19 -12.37
CA LEU A 44 1.81 -7.69 -13.26
C LEU A 44 2.47 -8.83 -14.04
N HIS A 45 2.75 -9.97 -13.40
CA HIS A 45 3.26 -11.17 -14.08
C HIS A 45 2.28 -11.69 -15.12
N ALA A 46 1.00 -11.85 -14.77
CA ALA A 46 -0.04 -12.27 -15.70
C ALA A 46 -0.21 -11.28 -16.87
N LEU A 47 -0.09 -9.97 -16.61
CA LEU A 47 -0.10 -8.95 -17.67
C LEU A 47 1.09 -9.15 -18.63
N ALA A 48 2.29 -9.44 -18.10
CA ALA A 48 3.46 -9.70 -18.92
C ALA A 48 3.30 -10.95 -19.79
N GLU A 49 2.72 -12.02 -19.25
CA GLU A 49 2.41 -13.24 -20.00
C GLU A 49 1.44 -12.97 -21.16
N ILE A 50 0.35 -12.23 -20.93
CA ILE A 50 -0.60 -11.90 -22.01
C ILE A 50 0.04 -10.95 -23.04
N LYS A 51 0.88 -10.00 -22.61
CA LYS A 51 1.66 -9.18 -23.55
C LYS A 51 2.57 -10.03 -24.43
N ALA A 52 3.22 -11.05 -23.87
CA ALA A 52 4.04 -11.98 -24.64
C ALA A 52 3.19 -12.77 -25.66
N LEU A 53 1.97 -13.20 -25.28
CA LEU A 53 1.03 -13.84 -26.21
C LEU A 53 0.61 -12.90 -27.35
N SER A 54 0.29 -11.64 -27.06
CA SER A 54 -0.02 -10.64 -28.10
C SER A 54 1.16 -10.42 -29.05
N ILE A 55 2.39 -10.31 -28.52
CA ILE A 55 3.61 -10.18 -29.34
C ILE A 55 3.80 -11.40 -30.24
N ARG A 56 3.60 -12.62 -29.70
CA ARG A 56 3.67 -13.86 -30.49
C ARG A 56 2.63 -13.87 -31.60
N ALA A 57 1.37 -13.59 -31.29
CA ALA A 57 0.30 -13.53 -32.27
C ALA A 57 0.59 -12.52 -33.39
N ARG A 58 1.18 -11.36 -33.06
CA ARG A 58 1.65 -10.38 -34.05
C ARG A 58 2.76 -10.94 -34.95
N ASN A 59 3.73 -11.66 -34.39
CA ASN A 59 4.83 -12.26 -35.15
C ASN A 59 4.32 -13.38 -36.07
N ASP A 60 3.39 -14.20 -35.58
CA ASP A 60 2.74 -15.26 -36.36
C ASP A 60 1.93 -14.66 -37.51
N MET A 61 1.16 -13.61 -37.24
CA MET A 61 0.42 -12.85 -38.25
C MET A 61 1.33 -12.35 -39.37
N GLN A 62 2.50 -11.77 -39.05
CA GLN A 62 3.48 -11.33 -40.04
C GLN A 62 4.07 -12.52 -40.83
N THR A 63 4.40 -13.61 -40.12
CA THR A 63 4.96 -14.81 -40.74
C THR A 63 4.01 -15.41 -41.76
N TYR A 64 2.73 -15.53 -41.43
CA TYR A 64 1.71 -16.05 -42.33
C TYR A 64 1.43 -15.09 -43.49
N SER A 65 1.48 -13.77 -43.27
CA SER A 65 1.38 -12.78 -44.35
C SER A 65 2.50 -12.98 -45.38
N ASN A 66 3.75 -13.05 -44.91
CA ASN A 66 4.91 -13.23 -45.78
C ASN A 66 4.85 -14.56 -46.55
N LYS A 67 4.41 -15.64 -45.89
CA LYS A 67 4.23 -16.95 -46.56
C LYS A 67 3.15 -16.89 -47.64
N ALA A 68 2.03 -16.21 -47.37
CA ALA A 68 0.97 -16.04 -48.36
C ALA A 68 1.47 -15.28 -49.60
N GLU A 69 2.22 -14.19 -49.40
CA GLU A 69 2.86 -13.43 -50.48
C GLU A 69 3.88 -14.25 -51.26
N ASP A 70 4.72 -15.04 -50.58
CA ASP A 70 5.70 -15.93 -51.21
C ASP A 70 5.03 -17.00 -52.08
N TYR A 71 3.96 -17.64 -51.60
CA TYR A 71 3.20 -18.60 -52.40
C TYR A 71 2.48 -17.95 -53.59
N GLU A 72 1.98 -16.72 -53.43
CA GLU A 72 1.42 -15.95 -54.54
C GLU A 72 2.47 -15.67 -55.63
N GLN A 73 3.66 -15.21 -55.24
CA GLN A 73 4.76 -14.96 -56.16
C GLN A 73 5.18 -16.25 -56.89
N LYS A 74 5.27 -17.38 -56.17
CA LYS A 74 5.56 -18.69 -56.78
C LYS A 74 4.52 -19.09 -57.81
N ALA A 75 3.23 -18.94 -57.49
CA ALA A 75 2.15 -19.23 -58.44
C ALA A 75 2.26 -18.36 -59.69
N MET A 76 2.53 -17.05 -59.54
CA MET A 76 2.72 -16.14 -60.66
C MET A 76 3.92 -16.52 -61.54
N LEU A 77 5.05 -16.90 -60.93
CA LEU A 77 6.26 -17.31 -61.64
C LEU A 77 6.04 -18.59 -62.45
N LEU A 78 5.36 -19.59 -61.87
CA LEU A 78 5.02 -20.84 -62.56
C LEU A 78 4.18 -20.60 -63.81
N LEU A 79 3.15 -19.75 -63.70
CA LEU A 79 2.30 -19.37 -64.83
C LEU A 79 3.07 -18.58 -65.89
N GLN A 80 3.98 -17.70 -65.49
CA GLN A 80 4.85 -16.97 -66.43
C GLN A 80 5.80 -17.91 -67.18
N GLN A 81 6.36 -18.93 -66.52
CA GLN A 81 7.22 -19.92 -67.16
C GLN A 81 6.45 -20.76 -68.19
N ALA A 82 5.21 -21.15 -67.88
CA ALA A 82 4.33 -21.81 -68.85
C ALA A 82 4.05 -20.92 -70.07
N GLN A 83 3.75 -19.64 -69.86
CA GLN A 83 3.53 -18.68 -70.96
C GLN A 83 4.75 -18.50 -71.86
N LYS A 84 5.97 -18.61 -71.31
CA LYS A 84 7.22 -18.56 -72.07
C LYS A 84 7.58 -19.89 -72.76
N GLY A 85 6.83 -20.96 -72.48
CA GLY A 85 7.14 -22.31 -72.96
C GLY A 85 8.33 -22.98 -72.26
N GLU A 86 8.78 -22.43 -71.12
CA GLU A 86 9.88 -22.97 -70.31
C GLU A 86 9.43 -24.14 -69.43
N MET A 87 8.11 -24.33 -69.26
CA MET A 87 7.48 -25.38 -68.47
C MET A 87 6.23 -25.90 -69.19
N ASP A 88 5.91 -27.19 -69.00
CA ASP A 88 4.64 -27.76 -69.47
C ASP A 88 3.46 -27.04 -68.82
N ALA A 89 2.48 -26.62 -69.63
CA ALA A 89 1.36 -25.81 -69.18
C ALA A 89 0.48 -26.55 -68.15
N THR A 90 0.28 -27.87 -68.31
CA THR A 90 -0.56 -28.64 -67.40
C THR A 90 0.08 -28.81 -66.04
N GLU A 91 1.41 -29.02 -66.01
CA GLU A 91 2.16 -29.12 -64.77
C GLU A 91 2.29 -27.78 -64.06
N ALA A 92 2.51 -26.69 -64.81
CA ALA A 92 2.54 -25.34 -64.26
C ALA A 92 1.21 -24.95 -63.61
N ASP A 93 0.08 -25.23 -64.28
CA ASP A 93 -1.26 -24.99 -63.73
C ASP A 93 -1.50 -25.80 -62.46
N ARG A 94 -1.07 -27.07 -62.42
CA ARG A 94 -1.18 -27.93 -61.23
C ARG A 94 -0.39 -27.35 -60.05
N LEU A 95 0.87 -27.00 -60.27
CA LEU A 95 1.75 -26.43 -59.22
C LEU A 95 1.30 -25.04 -58.78
N ALA A 96 0.83 -24.19 -59.70
CA ALA A 96 0.29 -22.88 -59.37
C ALA A 96 -0.97 -23.00 -58.52
N THR A 97 -1.86 -23.95 -58.82
CA THR A 97 -3.06 -24.24 -58.02
C THR A 97 -2.70 -24.69 -56.61
N GLU A 98 -1.69 -25.56 -56.48
CA GLU A 98 -1.20 -25.99 -55.17
C GLU A 98 -0.60 -24.83 -54.37
N ALA A 99 0.21 -23.98 -55.01
CA ALA A 99 0.76 -22.77 -54.39
C ALA A 99 -0.36 -21.81 -53.93
N LEU A 100 -1.39 -21.59 -54.74
CA LEU A 100 -2.55 -20.77 -54.37
C LEU A 100 -3.35 -21.39 -53.20
N THR A 101 -3.42 -22.72 -53.12
CA THR A 101 -4.04 -23.41 -51.98
C THR A 101 -3.24 -23.15 -50.70
N LYS A 102 -1.91 -23.21 -50.77
CA LYS A 102 -1.02 -22.84 -49.64
C LYS A 102 -1.11 -21.36 -49.28
N LYS A 103 -1.28 -20.47 -50.25
CA LYS A 103 -1.59 -19.05 -49.99
C LYS A 103 -2.85 -18.92 -49.15
N GLU A 104 -3.95 -19.57 -49.56
CA GLU A 104 -5.24 -19.49 -48.85
C GLU A 104 -5.15 -20.06 -47.42
N GLU A 105 -4.45 -21.18 -47.23
CA GLU A 105 -4.17 -21.74 -45.89
C GLU A 105 -3.47 -20.70 -44.99
N ASN A 106 -2.40 -20.05 -45.50
CA ASN A 106 -1.67 -19.04 -44.74
C ASN A 106 -2.51 -17.78 -44.49
N GLN A 107 -3.37 -17.37 -45.43
CA GLN A 107 -4.30 -16.26 -45.21
C GLN A 107 -5.31 -16.56 -44.09
N LYS A 108 -5.81 -17.79 -44.01
CA LYS A 108 -6.67 -18.24 -42.90
C LYS A 108 -5.92 -18.21 -41.56
N SER A 109 -4.69 -18.72 -41.52
CA SER A 109 -3.84 -18.66 -40.32
C SER A 109 -3.52 -17.22 -39.90
N HIS A 110 -3.24 -16.33 -40.86
CA HIS A 110 -3.05 -14.90 -40.60
C HIS A 110 -4.29 -14.28 -39.96
N ALA A 111 -5.48 -14.52 -40.52
CA ALA A 111 -6.74 -14.01 -39.99
C ALA A 111 -6.99 -14.50 -38.55
N GLN A 112 -6.69 -15.76 -38.26
CA GLN A 112 -6.77 -16.31 -36.91
C GLN A 112 -5.79 -15.62 -35.94
N SER A 113 -4.52 -15.51 -36.30
CA SER A 113 -3.51 -14.83 -35.47
C SER A 113 -3.85 -13.35 -35.23
N LYS A 114 -4.45 -12.69 -36.22
CA LYS A 114 -4.96 -11.32 -36.07
C LYS A 114 -6.09 -11.25 -35.03
N ALA A 115 -7.08 -12.13 -35.10
CA ALA A 115 -8.18 -12.19 -34.14
C ALA A 115 -7.66 -12.48 -32.71
N ASP A 116 -6.70 -13.40 -32.57
CA ASP A 116 -6.08 -13.70 -31.29
C ASP A 116 -5.34 -12.48 -30.72
N LYS A 117 -4.58 -11.77 -31.55
CA LYS A 117 -3.90 -10.53 -31.16
C LYS A 117 -4.90 -9.48 -30.64
N GLU A 118 -5.97 -9.22 -31.38
CA GLU A 118 -7.02 -8.25 -30.99
C GLU A 118 -7.65 -8.62 -29.65
N LYS A 119 -7.93 -9.91 -29.43
CA LYS A 119 -8.42 -10.42 -28.16
C LYS A 119 -7.42 -10.21 -27.02
N PHE A 120 -6.15 -10.52 -27.23
CA PHE A 120 -5.11 -10.30 -26.21
C PHE A 120 -4.92 -8.83 -25.89
N ASP A 121 -4.97 -7.94 -26.88
CA ASP A 121 -4.86 -6.49 -26.68
C ASP A 121 -6.03 -5.94 -25.86
N GLY A 122 -7.26 -6.43 -26.09
CA GLY A 122 -8.42 -6.09 -25.26
C GLY A 122 -8.26 -6.53 -23.79
N ASN A 123 -7.71 -7.73 -23.58
CA ASN A 123 -7.40 -8.25 -22.24
C ASN A 123 -6.30 -7.41 -21.56
N ILE A 124 -5.25 -7.04 -22.29
CA ILE A 124 -4.15 -6.19 -21.81
C ILE A 124 -4.70 -4.85 -21.33
N ALA A 125 -5.51 -4.16 -22.14
CA ALA A 125 -6.09 -2.86 -21.77
C ALA A 125 -6.94 -2.96 -20.48
N THR A 126 -7.73 -4.02 -20.37
CA THR A 126 -8.55 -4.28 -19.18
C THR A 126 -7.68 -4.51 -17.94
N MET A 127 -6.63 -5.33 -18.06
CA MET A 127 -5.70 -5.61 -16.96
C MET A 127 -4.91 -4.37 -16.54
N GLU A 128 -4.41 -3.58 -17.49
CA GLU A 128 -3.69 -2.33 -17.19
C GLU A 128 -4.57 -1.35 -16.41
N SER A 129 -5.84 -1.19 -16.81
CA SER A 129 -6.82 -0.37 -16.08
C SER A 129 -7.04 -0.89 -14.66
N ASN A 130 -7.22 -2.20 -14.49
CA ASN A 130 -7.41 -2.83 -13.18
C ASN A 130 -6.18 -2.69 -12.28
N ILE A 131 -4.98 -2.90 -12.83
CA ILE A 131 -3.70 -2.74 -12.14
C ILE A 131 -3.50 -1.28 -11.71
N LYS A 132 -3.81 -0.31 -12.57
CA LYS A 132 -3.75 1.12 -12.23
C LYS A 132 -4.67 1.45 -11.06
N ARG A 133 -5.91 0.93 -11.08
CA ARG A 133 -6.86 1.10 -9.97
C ARG A 133 -6.35 0.47 -8.69
N LEU A 134 -5.84 -0.76 -8.74
CA LEU A 134 -5.29 -1.46 -7.58
C LEU A 134 -4.09 -0.70 -6.97
N LYS A 135 -3.17 -0.21 -7.80
CA LYS A 135 -2.05 0.64 -7.36
C LYS A 135 -2.53 1.89 -6.63
N SER A 136 -3.54 2.57 -7.18
CA SER A 136 -4.13 3.76 -6.56
C SER A 136 -4.76 3.44 -5.20
N GLN A 137 -5.49 2.34 -5.09
CA GLN A 137 -6.13 1.92 -3.84
C GLN A 137 -5.10 1.54 -2.78
N ILE A 138 -4.05 0.81 -3.16
CA ILE A 138 -2.94 0.47 -2.25
C ILE A 138 -2.32 1.76 -1.68
N SER A 139 -1.98 2.72 -2.53
CA SER A 139 -1.42 4.01 -2.09
C SER A 139 -2.35 4.77 -1.15
N GLN A 140 -3.66 4.80 -1.46
CA GLN A 140 -4.66 5.40 -0.57
C GLN A 140 -4.66 4.72 0.81
N TYR A 141 -4.72 3.39 0.86
CA TYR A 141 -4.73 2.65 2.12
C TYR A 141 -3.44 2.81 2.92
N GLU A 142 -2.29 2.92 2.26
CA GLU A 142 -1.02 3.21 2.93
C GLU A 142 -1.02 4.58 3.61
N ASN A 143 -1.56 5.59 2.94
CA ASN A 143 -1.69 6.94 3.50
C ASN A 143 -2.69 6.99 4.67
N GLU A 144 -3.83 6.31 4.55
CA GLU A 144 -4.82 6.18 5.62
C GLU A 144 -4.22 5.46 6.83
N LEU A 145 -3.51 4.35 6.62
CA LEU A 145 -2.83 3.61 7.68
C LEU A 145 -1.77 4.46 8.38
N ARG A 146 -0.97 5.23 7.64
CA ARG A 146 0.00 6.17 8.22
C ARG A 146 -0.67 7.20 9.13
N THR A 147 -1.80 7.75 8.69
CA THR A 147 -2.59 8.71 9.46
C THR A 147 -3.17 8.07 10.72
N LEU A 148 -3.72 6.87 10.61
CA LEU A 148 -4.26 6.11 11.73
C LEU A 148 -3.19 5.81 12.78
N LYS A 149 -2.01 5.35 12.37
CA LYS A 149 -0.86 5.13 13.26
C LYS A 149 -0.47 6.38 14.04
N ALA A 150 -0.40 7.53 13.35
CA ALA A 150 -0.09 8.81 13.99
C ALA A 150 -1.15 9.20 15.03
N ARG A 151 -2.43 9.05 14.70
CA ARG A 151 -3.55 9.33 15.62
C ARG A 151 -3.53 8.41 16.84
N VAL A 152 -3.25 7.11 16.66
CA VAL A 152 -3.11 6.17 17.78
C VAL A 152 -1.95 6.58 18.68
N LYS A 153 -0.79 6.96 18.12
CA LYS A 153 0.35 7.44 18.90
C LYS A 153 0.02 8.69 19.73
N VAL A 154 -0.64 9.67 19.11
CA VAL A 154 -1.08 10.90 19.80
C VAL A 154 -2.10 10.57 20.89
N GLY A 155 -3.13 9.78 20.57
CA GLY A 155 -4.16 9.38 21.53
C GLY A 155 -3.58 8.65 22.75
N THR A 156 -2.63 7.74 22.53
CA THR A 156 -1.92 7.05 23.61
C THR A 156 -1.09 8.01 24.47
N ALA A 157 -0.38 8.96 23.85
CA ALA A 157 0.38 9.98 24.58
C ALA A 157 -0.54 10.89 25.42
N THR A 158 -1.64 11.39 24.85
CA THR A 158 -2.64 12.19 25.57
C THR A 158 -3.26 11.41 26.72
N LYS A 159 -3.60 10.13 26.51
CA LYS A 159 -4.13 9.25 27.57
C LYS A 159 -3.12 9.10 28.72
N ASN A 160 -1.84 8.92 28.42
CA ASN A 160 -0.80 8.79 29.43
C ASN A 160 -0.59 10.09 30.21
N ILE A 161 -0.56 11.24 29.52
CA ILE A 161 -0.49 12.57 30.16
C ILE A 161 -1.67 12.78 31.10
N ASN A 162 -2.90 12.57 30.62
CA ASN A 162 -4.09 12.75 31.45
C ASN A 162 -4.12 11.80 32.66
N LYS A 163 -3.64 10.57 32.50
CA LYS A 163 -3.49 9.62 33.63
C LYS A 163 -2.47 10.13 34.66
N GLN A 164 -1.34 10.67 34.21
CA GLN A 164 -0.33 11.26 35.10
C GLN A 164 -0.87 12.53 35.79
N MET A 165 -1.57 13.40 35.07
CA MET A 165 -2.21 14.59 35.66
C MET A 165 -3.25 14.22 36.73
N ALA A 166 -4.12 13.24 36.45
CA ALA A 166 -5.09 12.76 37.43
C ALA A 166 -4.42 12.12 38.68
N GLN A 167 -3.22 11.56 38.53
CA GLN A 167 -2.41 11.09 39.65
C GLN A 167 -1.76 12.23 40.44
N ILE A 168 -1.37 13.32 39.76
CA ILE A 168 -0.84 14.55 40.38
C ILE A 168 -1.92 15.27 41.20
N ASP A 169 -3.15 15.38 40.68
CA ASP A 169 -4.29 15.94 41.40
C ASP A 169 -4.74 15.05 42.58
N GLY A 170 -4.32 13.78 42.59
CA GLY A 170 -4.79 12.75 43.52
C GLY A 170 -4.08 12.64 44.87
N SER A 171 -2.79 12.99 45.03
CA SER A 171 -2.10 12.91 46.35
C SER A 171 -0.63 13.39 46.33
N SER A 172 -0.21 13.95 47.47
CA SER A 172 1.17 14.03 48.00
C SER A 172 1.99 15.28 47.70
N THR A 173 2.31 15.63 46.45
CA THR A 173 3.39 16.61 46.22
C THR A 173 3.01 18.05 46.59
N ILE A 174 1.79 18.51 46.24
CA ILE A 174 1.31 19.86 46.60
C ILE A 174 1.03 19.94 48.11
N SER A 175 0.43 18.90 48.70
CA SER A 175 0.15 18.87 50.13
C SER A 175 1.40 18.67 51.00
N MET A 176 2.50 18.13 50.44
CA MET A 176 3.82 18.07 51.08
C MET A 176 4.56 19.40 50.95
N LEU A 177 4.43 20.11 49.82
CA LEU A 177 4.96 21.47 49.65
C LEU A 177 4.28 22.49 50.58
N GLU A 178 2.95 22.43 50.71
CA GLU A 178 2.23 23.30 51.65
C GLU A 178 2.56 22.97 53.11
N ARG A 179 2.68 21.69 53.48
CA ARG A 179 3.17 21.30 54.82
C ARG A 179 4.61 21.74 55.09
N MET A 180 5.50 21.72 54.09
CA MET A 180 6.85 22.24 54.24
C MET A 180 6.86 23.75 54.44
N LYS A 181 6.03 24.52 53.70
CA LYS A 181 5.87 25.97 53.91
C LYS A 181 5.39 26.29 55.32
N GLU A 182 4.37 25.58 55.79
CA GLU A 182 3.78 25.79 57.13
C GLU A 182 4.81 25.51 58.24
N LYS A 183 5.62 24.46 58.07
CA LYS A 183 6.71 24.15 58.99
C LYS A 183 7.83 25.20 58.98
N VAL A 184 8.21 25.70 57.80
CA VAL A 184 9.22 26.77 57.69
C VAL A 184 8.72 28.06 58.37
N ALA A 185 7.48 28.46 58.13
CA ALA A 185 6.88 29.63 58.78
C ALA A 185 6.85 29.49 60.33
N GLN A 186 6.62 28.28 60.84
CA GLN A 186 6.64 28.01 62.28
C GLN A 186 8.06 28.09 62.87
N GLU A 187 9.08 27.60 62.15
CA GLU A 187 10.48 27.73 62.57
C GLU A 187 10.96 29.19 62.50
N GLU A 188 10.54 29.95 61.49
CA GLU A 188 10.82 31.39 61.38
C GLU A 188 10.21 32.17 62.55
N ALA A 189 8.94 31.91 62.91
CA ALA A 189 8.30 32.55 64.05
C ALA A 189 8.95 32.19 65.40
N LEU A 190 9.42 30.94 65.57
CA LEU A 190 10.19 30.55 66.75
C LEU A 190 11.56 31.25 66.80
N ALA A 191 12.24 31.37 65.66
CA ALA A 191 13.52 32.08 65.59
C ALA A 191 13.36 33.57 65.93
N GLU A 192 12.28 34.22 65.48
CA GLU A 192 11.95 35.59 65.83
C GLU A 192 11.69 35.74 67.34
N SER A 193 10.91 34.83 67.93
CA SER A 193 10.69 34.79 69.39
C SER A 193 11.98 34.60 70.20
N TYR A 194 12.91 33.74 69.76
CA TYR A 194 14.22 33.61 70.40
C TYR A 194 15.07 34.88 70.25
N GLY A 195 14.94 35.60 69.13
CA GLY A 195 15.58 36.89 68.92
C GLY A 195 15.06 37.97 69.87
N GLU A 196 13.74 38.02 70.11
CA GLU A 196 13.12 38.93 71.08
C GLU A 196 13.52 38.61 72.52
N ILE A 197 13.51 37.33 72.92
CA ILE A 197 13.96 36.90 74.27
C ILE A 197 15.43 37.26 74.51
N ALA A 198 16.30 37.08 73.51
CA ALA A 198 17.72 37.45 73.63
C ALA A 198 17.93 38.98 73.74
N ASN A 199 17.07 39.77 73.12
CA ASN A 199 17.08 41.23 73.26
C ASN A 199 16.52 41.70 74.62
N GLU A 200 15.46 41.07 75.15
CA GLU A 200 14.99 41.32 76.51
C GLU A 200 16.04 40.96 77.56
N SER A 201 16.75 39.83 77.37
CA SER A 201 17.84 39.40 78.25
C SER A 201 18.97 40.43 78.31
N ARG A 202 19.38 40.96 77.13
CA ARG A 202 20.40 42.02 77.06
C ARG A 202 19.93 43.34 77.67
N SER A 203 18.65 43.69 77.54
CA SER A 203 18.08 44.89 78.17
C SER A 203 18.16 44.81 79.69
N VAL A 204 17.91 43.63 80.29
CA VAL A 204 18.00 43.45 81.75
C VAL A 204 19.45 43.49 82.22
N ASP A 205 20.38 42.85 81.52
CA ASP A 205 21.80 42.90 81.86
C ASP A 205 22.38 44.32 81.68
N GLU A 206 21.98 45.06 80.63
CA GLU A 206 22.35 46.47 80.44
C GLU A 206 21.71 47.42 81.47
N GLU A 207 20.54 47.09 82.02
CA GLU A 207 19.94 47.82 83.15
C GLU A 207 20.69 47.56 84.47
N ILE A 208 21.25 46.35 84.65
CA ILE A 208 22.05 45.98 85.84
C ILE A 208 23.44 46.65 85.78
N ASP A 209 24.10 46.68 84.62
CA ASP A 209 25.43 47.30 84.46
C ASP A 209 25.42 48.84 84.54
N LYS A 210 24.24 49.47 84.41
CA LYS A 210 24.05 50.93 84.54
C LYS A 210 23.64 51.40 85.95
N ALA A 211 23.36 50.47 86.88
CA ALA A 211 23.01 50.76 88.27
C ALA A 211 24.25 50.88 89.18
#